data_AF-Q5WI94-F1
#
_entry.id   AF-Q5WI94-F1
#
_cell.length_a   1.000
_cell.length_b   1.000
_cell.length_c   1.000
_cell.angle_alpha   90.00
_cell.angle_beta   90.00
_cell.angle_gamma   90.00
#
_symmetry.space_group_name_H-M   'P 1'
#
loop_
_entity.id
_entity.type
_entity.pdbx_description
1 polymer ?
#
loop_
_entity_poly.entity_id
_entity_poly.type
_entity_poly.pdbx_seq_one_letter_code
_entity_poly.pdbx_strand_id
1 'polypeptide(L)'
;MTRPSHYKSKIDPLAYMKENMSAAGYEGFLIGNVIKYVTRYPKKNGLEDLKKAKDYLNKAIELYEEEEEENRKKNLCWICAKCLKPNSRTILRGSTSTKVRCAYCGSSVRVN
;
A
#
# COMPACT_ATOMS: atom_id res chain seq x y z
N MET A 1 14.12 -9.41 -8.15
CA MET A 1 15.28 -8.80 -7.46
C MET A 1 16.47 -9.77 -7.34
N THR A 2 17.61 -9.49 -7.98
CA THR A 2 18.86 -10.23 -7.74
C THR A 2 19.66 -9.54 -6.62
N ARG A 3 20.09 -10.31 -5.61
CA ARG A 3 20.84 -9.78 -4.45
C ARG A 3 22.30 -9.53 -4.87
N PRO A 4 22.83 -8.29 -4.76
CA PRO A 4 24.24 -8.04 -5.05
C PRO A 4 25.16 -8.83 -4.12
N SER A 5 26.30 -9.31 -4.63
CA SER A 5 27.20 -10.23 -3.90
C SER A 5 27.80 -9.67 -2.60
N HIS A 6 27.76 -8.35 -2.40
CA HIS A 6 28.27 -7.68 -1.20
C HIS A 6 27.27 -7.65 -0.03
N TYR A 7 25.98 -7.93 -0.27
CA TYR A 7 25.02 -8.16 0.80
C TYR A 7 25.12 -9.62 1.26
N LYS A 8 26.16 -9.96 2.03
CA LYS A 8 26.35 -11.30 2.66
C LYS A 8 25.81 -11.38 4.10
N SER A 9 25.23 -10.31 4.62
CA SER A 9 24.61 -10.30 5.96
C SER A 9 23.41 -11.25 6.03
N LYS A 10 23.19 -11.84 7.21
CA LYS A 10 22.06 -12.76 7.51
C LYS A 10 20.69 -12.11 7.38
N ILE A 11 20.63 -10.77 7.50
CA ILE A 11 19.39 -9.99 7.48
C ILE A 11 19.30 -9.23 6.16
N ASP A 12 18.17 -9.37 5.48
CA ASP A 12 17.83 -8.59 4.29
C ASP A 12 17.55 -7.13 4.69
N PRO A 13 18.26 -6.12 4.16
CA PRO A 13 18.01 -4.72 4.49
C PRO A 13 16.55 -4.32 4.30
N LEU A 14 15.87 -4.88 3.30
CA LEU A 14 14.46 -4.58 3.06
C LEU A 14 13.56 -5.08 4.19
N ALA A 15 13.82 -6.30 4.70
CA ALA A 15 13.11 -6.86 5.84
C ALA A 15 13.38 -6.06 7.11
N TYR A 16 14.65 -5.68 7.34
CA TYR A 16 15.01 -4.83 8.48
C TYR A 16 14.26 -3.50 8.47
N MET A 17 14.18 -2.83 7.30
CA MET A 17 13.41 -1.59 7.17
C MET A 17 11.91 -1.81 7.42
N LYS A 18 11.33 -2.91 6.93
CA LYS A 18 9.91 -3.25 7.16
C LYS A 18 9.61 -3.45 8.65
N GLU A 19 10.54 -4.05 9.41
CA GLU A 19 10.36 -4.34 10.84
C GLU A 19 10.64 -3.14 11.75
N ASN A 20 11.51 -2.21 11.34
CA ASN A 20 11.97 -1.11 12.21
C ASN A 20 11.34 0.26 11.87
N MET A 21 10.59 0.37 10.78
CA MET A 21 9.91 1.62 10.40
C MET A 21 8.41 1.57 10.67
N SER A 22 7.79 2.74 10.82
CA SER A 22 6.33 2.85 10.75
C SER A 22 5.84 2.50 9.33
N ALA A 23 4.57 2.09 9.19
CA ALA A 23 3.99 1.78 7.88
C ALA A 23 4.19 2.91 6.85
N ALA A 24 3.90 4.16 7.25
CA ALA A 24 4.14 5.34 6.42
C ALA A 24 5.63 5.58 6.10
N GLY A 25 6.52 5.29 7.06
CA GLY A 25 7.97 5.39 6.84
C GLY A 25 8.48 4.37 5.84
N TYR A 26 8.00 3.13 5.94
CA TYR A 26 8.34 2.06 5.01
C TYR A 26 7.78 2.33 3.60
N GLU A 27 6.54 2.79 3.50
CA GLU A 27 5.94 3.22 2.23
C GLU A 27 6.79 4.33 1.58
N GLY A 28 7.14 5.37 2.33
CA GLY A 28 8.01 6.46 1.85
C GLY A 28 9.36 5.95 1.34
N PHE A 29 9.96 4.96 2.01
CA PHE A 29 11.17 4.30 1.54
C PHE A 29 10.96 3.58 0.20
N LEU A 30 9.86 2.84 0.03
CA LEU A 30 9.54 2.16 -1.23
C LEU A 30 9.36 3.17 -2.38
N ILE A 31 8.54 4.21 -2.17
CA ILE A 31 8.28 5.26 -3.17
C ILE A 31 9.57 6.02 -3.52
N GLY A 32 10.40 6.34 -2.54
CA GLY A 32 11.70 6.97 -2.78
C GLY A 32 12.61 6.11 -3.66
N ASN A 33 12.59 4.78 -3.48
CA ASN A 33 13.33 3.87 -4.35
C ASN A 33 12.76 3.83 -5.78
N VAL A 34 11.44 3.84 -5.95
CA VAL A 34 10.81 3.94 -7.27
C VAL A 34 11.30 5.19 -8.00
N ILE A 35 11.20 6.36 -7.37
CA ILE A 35 11.66 7.64 -7.94
C ILE A 35 13.15 7.57 -8.29
N LYS A 36 13.98 7.06 -7.37
CA LYS A 36 15.42 6.89 -7.58
C LYS A 36 15.73 6.08 -8.83
N TYR A 37 15.08 4.93 -9.03
CA TYR A 37 15.37 4.07 -10.18
C TYR A 37 14.76 4.61 -11.49
N VAL A 38 13.58 5.24 -11.44
CA VAL A 38 12.94 5.89 -12.61
C VAL A 38 13.72 7.12 -13.07
N THR A 39 14.34 7.88 -12.17
CA THR A 39 15.16 9.04 -12.55
C THR A 39 16.58 8.65 -13.00
N ARG A 40 17.09 7.51 -12.51
CA ARG A 40 18.46 7.06 -12.77
C ARG A 40 18.59 6.20 -14.02
N TYR A 41 17.54 5.49 -14.45
CA TYR A 41 17.65 4.55 -15.56
C TYR A 41 18.30 5.10 -16.84
N PRO A 42 18.03 6.35 -17.32
CA PRO A 42 18.62 6.81 -18.56
C PRO A 42 20.12 7.10 -18.43
N LYS A 43 20.63 7.24 -17.20
CA LYS A 43 22.01 7.63 -16.91
C LYS A 43 22.91 6.46 -16.50
N LYS A 44 22.35 5.29 -16.17
CA LYS A 44 23.12 4.20 -15.55
C LYS A 44 22.82 2.81 -16.11
N ASN A 45 21.77 2.14 -15.62
CA ASN A 45 21.56 0.72 -15.87
C ASN A 45 20.36 0.41 -16.78
N GLY A 46 19.74 1.44 -17.39
CA GLY A 46 18.63 1.28 -18.33
C GLY A 46 17.53 0.36 -17.81
N LEU A 47 17.25 -0.72 -18.56
CA LEU A 47 16.19 -1.67 -18.26
C LEU A 47 16.28 -2.30 -16.86
N GLU A 48 17.47 -2.52 -16.31
CA GLU A 48 17.60 -3.13 -14.99
C GLU A 48 17.06 -2.22 -13.88
N ASP A 49 17.26 -0.90 -14.01
CA ASP A 49 16.73 0.05 -13.04
C ASP A 49 15.21 0.15 -13.16
N LEU A 50 14.65 0.08 -14.38
CA LEU A 50 13.19 0.00 -14.56
C LEU A 50 12.60 -1.27 -13.92
N LYS A 51 13.28 -2.42 -14.05
CA LYS A 51 12.87 -3.66 -13.38
C LYS A 51 12.92 -3.52 -11.86
N LYS A 52 13.93 -2.85 -11.30
CA LYS A 52 14.00 -2.54 -9.86
C LYS A 52 12.88 -1.60 -9.43
N ALA A 53 12.60 -0.55 -10.19
CA ALA A 53 11.49 0.36 -9.91
C ALA A 53 10.16 -0.42 -9.84
N LYS A 54 9.93 -1.34 -10.78
CA LYS A 54 8.76 -2.22 -10.77
C LYS A 54 8.70 -3.09 -9.50
N ASP A 55 9.81 -3.71 -9.11
CA ASP A 55 9.87 -4.54 -7.89
C ASP A 55 9.52 -3.72 -6.64
N TYR A 56 9.98 -2.47 -6.51
CA TYR A 56 9.62 -1.58 -5.40
C TYR A 56 8.18 -1.10 -5.46
N LEU A 57 7.66 -0.80 -6.67
CA LEU A 57 6.28 -0.39 -6.85
C LEU A 57 5.31 -1.51 -6.47
N ASN A 58 5.59 -2.75 -6.88
CA ASN A 58 4.78 -3.91 -6.51
C ASN A 58 4.69 -4.06 -4.98
N LYS A 59 5.78 -3.82 -4.25
CA LYS A 59 5.77 -3.86 -2.78
C LYS A 59 4.95 -2.76 -2.14
N ALA A 60 4.94 -1.57 -2.74
CA ALA A 60 4.09 -0.48 -2.27
C ALA A 60 2.61 -0.80 -2.51
N ILE A 61 2.28 -1.45 -3.64
CA ILE A 61 0.93 -1.94 -3.93
C ILE A 61 0.52 -3.01 -2.92
N GLU A 62 1.38 -4.02 -2.65
CA GLU A 62 1.13 -5.05 -1.64
C GLU A 62 0.80 -4.42 -0.27
N LEU A 63 1.60 -3.43 0.16
CA LEU A 63 1.37 -2.73 1.43
C LEU A 63 0.03 -2.00 1.46
N TYR A 64 -0.35 -1.34 0.36
CA TYR A 64 -1.62 -0.63 0.24
C TYR A 64 -2.82 -1.61 0.25
N GLU A 65 -2.69 -2.76 -0.41
CA GLU A 65 -3.72 -3.80 -0.42
C GLU A 65 -3.92 -4.43 0.96
N GLU A 66 -2.83 -4.67 1.70
CA GLU A 66 -2.85 -5.12 3.10
C GLU A 66 -3.61 -4.11 4.00
N GLU A 67 -3.30 -2.82 3.87
CA GLU A 67 -3.97 -1.75 4.64
C GLU A 67 -5.46 -1.64 4.28
N GLU A 68 -5.81 -1.70 3.00
CA GLU A 68 -7.18 -1.72 2.52
C GLU A 68 -7.96 -2.93 3.05
N GLU A 69 -7.35 -4.12 3.10
CA GLU A 69 -7.98 -5.31 3.68
C GLU A 69 -8.22 -5.17 5.18
N GLU A 70 -7.25 -4.62 5.91
CA GLU A 70 -7.38 -4.35 7.33
C GLU A 70 -8.47 -3.31 7.61
N ASN A 71 -8.52 -2.25 6.81
CA ASN A 71 -9.56 -1.22 6.87
C ASN A 71 -10.95 -1.81 6.57
N ARG A 72 -11.06 -2.70 5.57
CA ARG A 72 -12.30 -3.45 5.29
C ARG A 72 -12.75 -4.30 6.49
N LYS A 73 -11.84 -5.06 7.10
CA LYS A 73 -12.15 -5.88 8.31
C LYS A 73 -12.64 -5.01 9.47
N LYS A 74 -12.10 -3.80 9.61
CA LYS A 74 -12.49 -2.83 10.64
C LYS A 74 -13.69 -1.95 10.23
N ASN A 75 -14.27 -2.16 9.05
CA ASN A 75 -15.32 -1.34 8.44
C ASN A 75 -14.95 0.17 8.29
N LEU A 76 -13.67 0.51 8.26
CA LEU A 76 -13.16 1.89 8.17
C LEU A 76 -13.29 2.46 6.74
N CYS A 77 -13.65 3.74 6.59
CA CYS A 77 -13.46 4.47 5.32
C CYS A 77 -11.97 4.73 5.12
N TRP A 78 -11.36 4.22 4.04
CA TRP A 78 -9.94 4.43 3.73
C TRP A 78 -9.56 5.91 3.53
N ILE A 79 -10.54 6.76 3.15
CA ILE A 79 -10.31 8.20 2.95
C ILE A 79 -10.18 8.95 4.28
N CYS A 80 -10.97 8.60 5.30
CA CYS A 80 -11.03 9.37 6.55
C CYS A 80 -10.71 8.57 7.80
N ALA A 81 -10.34 7.29 7.66
CA ALA A 81 -10.07 6.34 8.74
C ALA A 81 -11.17 6.30 9.83
N LYS A 82 -12.42 6.66 9.48
CA LYS A 82 -13.58 6.59 10.38
C LYS A 82 -14.56 5.54 9.87
N CYS A 83 -14.98 4.67 10.77
CA CYS A 83 -15.93 3.60 10.53
C CYS A 83 -17.34 4.07 10.95
N LEU A 84 -18.21 4.29 9.96
CA LEU A 84 -19.53 3.67 9.85
C LEU A 84 -20.31 3.29 11.15
N LYS A 85 -20.49 4.22 12.10
CA LYS A 85 -21.59 4.21 13.10
C LYS A 85 -21.98 5.65 13.45
N PRO A 86 -23.21 5.97 13.93
CA PRO A 86 -24.55 5.41 13.70
C PRO A 86 -25.32 6.12 12.57
N ASN A 87 -24.74 7.16 11.96
CA ASN A 87 -25.41 8.07 11.00
C ASN A 87 -25.18 7.73 9.52
N SER A 88 -24.69 6.53 9.22
CA SER A 88 -24.35 6.12 7.86
C SER A 88 -25.59 5.59 7.12
N ARG A 89 -25.91 6.17 5.96
CA ARG A 89 -27.13 5.82 5.21
C ARG A 89 -26.91 4.50 4.45
N THR A 90 -27.65 3.46 4.81
CA THR A 90 -27.62 2.16 4.12
C THR A 90 -28.22 2.30 2.72
N ILE A 91 -27.48 1.87 1.69
CA ILE A 91 -28.02 1.77 0.33
C ILE A 91 -28.56 0.34 0.19
N LEU A 92 -29.84 0.14 0.54
CA LEU A 92 -30.51 -1.12 0.27
C LEU A 92 -30.95 -1.14 -1.19
N ARG A 93 -30.46 -2.13 -1.96
CA ARG A 93 -31.21 -2.77 -3.06
C ARG A 93 -30.43 -3.96 -3.63
N GLY A 94 -30.89 -5.17 -3.33
CA GLY A 94 -30.91 -6.32 -4.24
C GLY A 94 -29.60 -7.06 -4.57
N SER A 95 -28.48 -6.85 -3.87
CA SER A 95 -27.25 -7.63 -4.10
C SER A 95 -26.69 -8.21 -2.80
N THR A 96 -25.90 -9.28 -2.92
CA THR A 96 -25.28 -10.07 -1.83
C THR A 96 -24.32 -9.31 -0.91
N SER A 97 -24.18 -7.98 -1.06
CA SER A 97 -23.30 -7.16 -0.24
C SER A 97 -23.96 -5.84 0.14
N THR A 98 -23.95 -5.50 1.43
CA THR A 98 -24.49 -4.23 1.92
C THR A 98 -23.46 -3.13 1.65
N LYS A 99 -23.87 -2.04 1.00
CA LYS A 99 -23.02 -0.85 0.82
C LYS A 99 -23.53 0.26 1.70
N VAL A 100 -22.60 0.91 2.39
CA VAL A 100 -22.93 2.04 3.25
C VAL A 100 -22.08 3.25 2.87
N ARG A 101 -22.75 4.40 2.79
CA ARG A 101 -22.10 5.67 2.47
C ARG A 101 -21.63 6.34 3.76
N CYS A 102 -20.34 6.67 3.84
CA CYS A 102 -19.78 7.40 4.97
C CYS A 102 -20.31 8.83 4.99
N ALA A 103 -20.83 9.27 6.15
CA ALA A 103 -21.37 10.61 6.33
C ALA A 103 -20.30 11.72 6.32
N TYR A 104 -19.02 11.38 6.54
CA TYR A 104 -17.91 12.34 6.58
C TYR A 104 -17.21 12.48 5.22
N CYS A 105 -16.77 11.36 4.63
CA CYS A 105 -16.00 11.34 3.38
C CYS A 105 -16.90 11.20 2.12
N GLY A 106 -18.18 10.86 2.29
CA GLY A 106 -19.13 10.64 1.18
C GLY A 106 -18.89 9.37 0.35
N SER A 107 -17.80 8.65 0.61
CA SER A 107 -17.45 7.41 -0.09
C SER A 107 -18.33 6.24 0.36
N SER A 108 -18.48 5.25 -0.51
CA SER A 108 -19.20 4.01 -0.22
C SER A 108 -18.22 2.94 0.25
N VAL A 109 -18.43 2.42 1.46
CA VAL A 109 -17.72 1.27 2.00
C VAL A 109 -18.62 0.05 1.88
N ARG A 110 -18.07 -1.08 1.45
CA ARG A 110 -18.77 -2.37 1.47
C ARG A 110 -18.69 -2.92 2.89
N VAL A 111 -19.84 -3.21 3.47
CA VAL A 111 -19.96 -3.86 4.78
C VAL A 111 -20.57 -5.24 4.55
N ASN A 112 -19.88 -6.27 5.00
CA ASN A 112 -20.41 -7.64 5.01
C ASN A 112 -21.33 -7.85 6.19
#